data_AF-A0A5B7AY81-F1
#
_entry.id   AF-A0A5B7AY81-F1
#
_cell.length_a   1.000
_cell.length_b   1.000
_cell.length_c   1.000
_cell.angle_alpha   90.00
_cell.angle_beta   90.00
_cell.angle_gamma   90.00
#
_symmetry.space_group_name_H-M   'P 1'
#
loop_
_entity.id
_entity.type
_entity.pdbx_description
1 polymer ?
#
loop_
_entity_poly.entity_id
_entity_poly.type
_entity_poly.pdbx_seq_one_letter_code
_entity_poly.pdbx_strand_id
1 'polypeptide(L)'
;MRRSYAVLTLVDVFLVLALLFNDAPWAVRSSSHCQQTSSGVIRPHSVTITEFGAVGDGLTLNTKAFQNAIFYLNSFTDKGGAQLFVPAGQWLTGSFELISHLTLQLDRDAVILGSMNSADWPVIDPLPSYGRGRELPGGRHRSLIYGCNLTDVIITGDNGTIDGQGSVWWNWFQNETLDFTRPHLVELMNSTRVAISNLTFLNSPFWTIHPVYCRQVIVQNVTIIAPLDSPNTDGIDPGELSKDGNFFLFLLIVNDNILVLVAGTRYSYIVFLYTST
;
A
#
# COMPACT_ATOMS: atom_id res chain seq x y z
N MET A 1 36.04 -31.88 -24.01
CA MET A 1 36.11 -30.42 -24.19
C MET A 1 36.04 -29.76 -22.82
N ARG A 2 37.15 -29.23 -22.30
CA ARG A 2 37.21 -28.54 -21.01
C ARG A 2 36.87 -27.06 -21.23
N ARG A 3 35.92 -26.51 -20.45
CA ARG A 3 35.65 -25.06 -20.40
C ARG A 3 36.71 -24.40 -19.52
N SER A 4 37.41 -23.41 -20.06
CA SER A 4 38.34 -22.56 -19.32
C SER A 4 37.57 -21.51 -18.51
N TYR A 5 37.90 -21.37 -17.23
CA TYR A 5 37.49 -20.24 -16.40
C TYR A 5 38.53 -19.13 -16.55
N ALA A 6 38.10 -17.91 -16.83
CA ALA A 6 38.97 -16.74 -16.83
C ALA A 6 39.32 -16.35 -15.39
N VAL A 7 40.60 -16.27 -15.08
CA VAL A 7 41.13 -15.76 -13.80
C VAL A 7 41.27 -14.25 -13.96
N LEU A 8 40.49 -13.48 -13.21
CA LEU A 8 40.68 -12.02 -13.11
C LEU A 8 42.01 -11.73 -12.42
N THR A 9 42.79 -10.81 -13.01
CA THR A 9 44.09 -10.43 -12.47
C THR A 9 43.93 -9.29 -11.46
N LEU A 10 44.91 -9.11 -10.57
CA LEU A 10 44.89 -8.07 -9.52
C LEU A 10 44.69 -6.64 -10.11
N VAL A 11 45.07 -6.42 -11.36
CA VAL A 11 44.91 -5.15 -12.10
C VAL A 11 43.43 -4.84 -12.37
N ASP A 12 42.60 -5.85 -12.57
CA ASP A 12 41.16 -5.69 -12.84
C ASP A 12 40.37 -5.29 -11.57
N VAL A 13 40.85 -5.68 -10.39
CA VAL A 13 40.25 -5.32 -9.09
C VAL A 13 40.56 -3.85 -8.72
N PHE A 14 41.75 -3.35 -9.09
CA PHE A 14 42.12 -1.95 -8.82
C PHE A 14 41.40 -0.94 -9.71
N LEU A 15 41.03 -1.31 -10.95
CA LEU A 15 40.27 -0.44 -11.85
C LEU A 15 38.82 -0.21 -11.36
N VAL A 16 38.21 -1.21 -10.71
CA VAL A 16 36.87 -1.11 -10.12
C VAL A 16 36.88 -0.26 -8.84
N LEU A 17 37.95 -0.34 -8.04
CA LEU A 17 38.11 0.47 -6.83
C LEU A 17 38.43 1.94 -7.12
N ALA A 18 39.17 2.25 -8.19
CA ALA A 18 39.51 3.64 -8.56
C ALA A 18 38.30 4.44 -9.11
N LEU A 19 37.26 3.76 -9.60
CA LEU A 19 36.00 4.41 -10.02
C LEU A 19 35.05 4.71 -8.85
N LEU A 20 35.32 4.21 -7.64
CA LEU A 20 34.53 4.46 -6.44
C LEU A 20 34.99 5.68 -5.62
N PHE A 21 36.10 6.34 -5.98
CA PHE A 21 36.68 7.46 -5.21
C PHE A 21 36.86 8.77 -5.99
N ASN A 22 36.24 8.93 -7.17
CA ASN A 22 36.16 10.24 -7.81
C ASN A 22 34.93 11.00 -7.28
N ASP A 23 35.08 11.60 -6.10
CA ASP A 23 34.22 12.65 -5.59
C ASP A 23 34.32 13.90 -6.49
N ALA A 24 33.45 13.97 -7.49
CA ALA A 24 33.08 15.26 -8.06
C ALA A 24 31.94 15.84 -7.19
N PRO A 25 32.12 17.00 -6.53
CA PRO A 25 31.08 17.58 -5.69
C PRO A 25 30.00 18.19 -6.58
N TRP A 26 29.05 17.36 -7.00
CA TRP A 26 27.82 17.87 -7.59
C TRP A 26 26.97 18.33 -6.42
N ALA A 27 27.13 19.62 -6.10
CA ALA A 27 26.27 20.34 -5.19
C ALA A 27 24.82 20.09 -5.61
N VAL A 28 24.15 19.20 -4.88
CA VAL A 28 22.69 19.09 -4.90
C VAL A 28 22.20 20.42 -4.37
N ARG A 29 21.81 21.33 -5.28
CA ARG A 29 20.95 22.44 -4.93
C ARG A 29 19.66 21.82 -4.41
N SER A 30 19.58 21.70 -3.10
CA SER A 30 18.34 21.50 -2.37
C SER A 30 17.44 22.68 -2.73
N SER A 31 16.57 22.50 -3.73
CA SER A 31 15.33 23.27 -3.77
C SER A 31 14.49 22.75 -2.61
N SER A 32 14.60 23.47 -1.51
CA SER A 32 13.95 23.30 -0.22
C SER A 32 12.43 23.49 -0.30
N HIS A 33 11.76 22.77 -1.19
CA HIS A 33 10.30 22.73 -1.35
C HIS A 33 9.83 21.29 -1.67
N CYS A 34 10.38 20.30 -0.99
CA CYS A 34 9.59 19.12 -0.69
C CYS A 34 8.83 19.46 0.59
N GLN A 35 7.58 19.93 0.47
CA GLN A 35 6.69 19.95 1.62
C GLN A 35 6.54 18.48 2.04
N GLN A 36 7.32 18.12 3.05
CA GLN A 36 7.25 16.85 3.73
C GLN A 36 5.81 16.73 4.21
N THR A 37 4.99 15.92 3.55
CA THR A 37 3.71 15.48 4.11
C THR A 37 4.07 14.53 5.24
N SER A 38 4.49 15.13 6.35
CA SER A 38 4.83 14.42 7.56
C SER A 38 3.57 13.72 8.07
N SER A 39 3.76 12.56 8.69
CA SER A 39 2.77 11.91 9.56
C SER A 39 2.23 12.82 10.69
N GLY A 40 2.67 14.07 10.79
CA GLY A 40 2.27 15.06 11.81
C GLY A 40 1.07 15.93 11.44
N VAL A 41 0.27 15.56 10.42
CA VAL A 41 -0.99 16.27 10.14
C VAL A 41 -2.02 15.90 11.21
N ILE A 42 -2.24 16.79 12.16
CA ILE A 42 -3.28 16.65 13.18
C ILE A 42 -4.62 17.06 12.56
N ARG A 43 -5.57 16.13 12.50
CA ARG A 43 -6.94 16.41 12.08
C ARG A 43 -7.71 17.05 13.24
N PRO A 44 -8.48 18.14 13.01
CA PRO A 44 -9.20 18.85 14.08
C PRO A 44 -10.35 18.05 14.69
N HIS A 45 -10.82 17.01 14.00
CA HIS A 45 -11.88 16.14 14.46
C HIS A 45 -11.44 14.67 14.41
N SER A 46 -11.86 13.88 15.40
CA SER A 46 -11.52 12.47 15.51
C SER A 46 -12.67 11.71 16.16
N VAL A 47 -12.92 10.49 15.68
CA VAL A 47 -13.88 9.54 16.25
C VAL A 47 -13.26 8.15 16.25
N THR A 48 -13.69 7.28 17.18
CA THR A 48 -13.32 5.86 17.14
C THR A 48 -14.39 5.02 16.43
N ILE A 49 -13.97 3.95 15.76
CA ILE A 49 -14.87 3.03 15.05
C ILE A 49 -15.96 2.40 15.97
N THR A 50 -15.69 2.30 17.27
CA THR A 50 -16.65 1.77 18.26
C THR A 50 -17.85 2.70 18.49
N GLU A 51 -17.72 4.01 18.24
CA GLU A 51 -18.84 4.96 18.29
C GLU A 51 -19.90 4.67 17.22
N PHE A 52 -19.53 3.90 16.19
CA PHE A 52 -20.41 3.49 15.09
C PHE A 52 -20.88 2.04 15.21
N GLY A 53 -20.75 1.45 16.41
CA GLY A 53 -21.25 0.12 16.74
C GLY A 53 -20.35 -1.03 16.28
N ALA A 54 -19.09 -0.75 15.93
CA ALA A 54 -18.14 -1.81 15.62
C ALA A 54 -17.77 -2.63 16.86
N VAL A 55 -17.56 -3.94 16.66
CA VAL A 55 -17.15 -4.89 17.69
C VAL A 55 -15.83 -5.54 17.25
N GLY A 56 -14.80 -5.41 18.09
CA GLY A 56 -13.43 -5.83 17.83
C GLY A 56 -13.14 -7.30 18.18
N ASP A 57 -14.10 -8.20 17.94
CA ASP A 57 -14.05 -9.62 18.32
C ASP A 57 -13.48 -10.56 17.23
N GLY A 58 -13.17 -10.03 16.05
CA GLY A 58 -12.71 -10.78 14.88
C GLY A 58 -13.79 -11.59 14.16
N LEU A 59 -15.06 -11.46 14.58
CA LEU A 59 -16.19 -12.25 14.08
C LEU A 59 -17.31 -11.36 13.54
N THR A 60 -17.58 -10.23 14.20
CA THR A 60 -18.62 -9.29 13.83
C THR A 60 -18.21 -8.55 12.55
N LEU A 61 -19.06 -8.61 11.51
CA LEU A 61 -18.81 -7.89 10.26
C LEU A 61 -19.07 -6.39 10.44
N ASN A 62 -18.00 -5.61 10.52
CA ASN A 62 -17.98 -4.19 10.84
C ASN A 62 -18.11 -3.27 9.61
N THR A 63 -18.37 -3.80 8.41
CA THR A 63 -18.41 -3.03 7.15
C THR A 63 -19.32 -1.80 7.26
N LYS A 64 -20.51 -1.96 7.87
CA LYS A 64 -21.45 -0.85 8.06
C LYS A 64 -20.94 0.18 9.06
N ALA A 65 -20.23 -0.24 10.11
CA ALA A 65 -19.63 0.69 11.07
C ALA A 65 -18.56 1.55 10.39
N PHE A 66 -17.69 0.96 9.58
CA PHE A 66 -16.70 1.70 8.77
C PHE A 66 -17.37 2.68 7.82
N GLN A 67 -18.37 2.23 7.06
CA GLN A 67 -19.11 3.07 6.13
C GLN A 67 -19.83 4.24 6.83
N ASN A 68 -20.47 3.99 7.97
CA ASN A 68 -21.15 5.03 8.75
C ASN A 68 -20.17 6.04 9.34
N ALA A 69 -19.03 5.56 9.87
CA ALA A 69 -17.98 6.42 10.40
C ALA A 69 -17.43 7.35 9.32
N ILE A 70 -17.08 6.80 8.15
CA ILE A 70 -16.55 7.58 7.03
C ILE A 70 -17.59 8.56 6.50
N PHE A 71 -18.85 8.14 6.37
CA PHE A 71 -19.95 9.02 5.98
C PHE A 71 -20.10 10.21 6.93
N TYR A 72 -20.05 9.98 8.24
CA TYR A 72 -20.08 11.03 9.24
C TYR A 72 -18.88 11.98 9.11
N LEU A 73 -17.67 11.43 8.99
CA LEU A 73 -16.42 12.18 8.89
C LEU A 73 -16.35 13.04 7.61
N ASN A 74 -17.10 12.68 6.57
CA ASN A 74 -17.21 13.48 5.35
C ASN A 74 -17.76 14.90 5.60
N SER A 75 -18.46 15.12 6.72
CA SER A 75 -18.93 16.46 7.13
C SER A 75 -17.82 17.42 7.60
N PHE A 76 -16.56 16.94 7.65
CA PHE A 76 -15.39 17.66 8.12
C PHE A 76 -14.32 17.86 7.04
N THR A 77 -14.53 17.42 5.79
CA THR A 77 -13.58 17.58 4.69
C THR A 77 -13.16 19.03 4.51
N ASP A 78 -14.13 19.95 4.50
CA ASP A 78 -13.91 21.39 4.29
C ASP A 78 -13.51 22.12 5.59
N LYS A 79 -13.33 21.38 6.69
CA LYS A 79 -13.00 21.90 8.02
C LYS A 79 -11.61 21.45 8.50
N GLY A 80 -10.75 21.04 7.56
CA GLY A 80 -9.40 20.52 7.86
C GLY A 80 -9.32 18.99 7.94
N GLY A 81 -10.41 18.29 7.63
CA GLY A 81 -10.47 16.84 7.65
C GLY A 81 -10.77 16.24 9.01
N ALA A 82 -10.73 14.92 9.06
CA ALA A 82 -10.99 14.17 10.28
C ALA A 82 -10.19 12.87 10.36
N GLN A 83 -10.08 12.34 11.56
CA GLN A 83 -9.44 11.08 11.86
C GLN A 83 -10.48 10.01 12.21
N LEU A 84 -10.33 8.82 11.63
CA LEU A 84 -10.97 7.60 12.08
C LEU A 84 -9.94 6.77 12.86
N PHE A 85 -10.19 6.57 14.15
CA PHE A 85 -9.34 5.79 15.04
C PHE A 85 -9.86 4.36 15.22
N VAL A 86 -9.02 3.37 14.93
CA VAL A 86 -9.30 1.95 15.11
C VAL A 86 -8.47 1.45 16.30
N PRO A 87 -9.10 1.19 17.47
CA PRO A 87 -8.39 0.78 18.67
C PRO A 87 -7.93 -0.69 18.59
N ALA A 88 -7.13 -1.12 19.58
CA ALA A 88 -6.74 -2.51 19.75
C ALA A 88 -7.96 -3.45 19.68
N GLY A 89 -7.83 -4.56 18.96
CA GLY A 89 -8.93 -5.49 18.68
C GLY A 89 -8.89 -6.03 17.25
N GLN A 90 -9.79 -6.97 16.94
CA GLN A 90 -9.87 -7.60 15.63
C GLN A 90 -11.16 -7.16 14.91
N TRP A 91 -11.02 -6.48 13.78
CA TRP A 91 -12.09 -5.77 13.10
C TRP A 91 -12.38 -6.41 11.73
N LEU A 92 -13.20 -7.45 11.72
CA LEU A 92 -13.63 -8.10 10.46
C LEU A 92 -14.47 -7.13 9.62
N THR A 93 -14.12 -6.95 8.36
CA THR A 93 -14.83 -6.06 7.44
C THR A 93 -14.73 -6.50 5.99
N GLY A 94 -15.75 -6.19 5.22
CA GLY A 94 -15.69 -6.14 3.76
C GLY A 94 -15.03 -4.85 3.27
N SER A 95 -15.10 -4.64 1.96
CA SER A 95 -14.54 -3.46 1.31
C SER A 95 -15.24 -2.16 1.74
N PHE A 96 -14.45 -1.16 2.13
CA PHE A 96 -14.91 0.19 2.43
C PHE A 96 -14.11 1.24 1.68
N GLU A 97 -14.73 2.40 1.45
CA GLU A 97 -14.20 3.47 0.63
C GLU A 97 -13.84 4.68 1.48
N LEU A 98 -12.64 5.21 1.29
CA LEU A 98 -12.13 6.39 1.98
C LEU A 98 -12.64 7.69 1.34
N ILE A 99 -12.44 8.80 2.06
CA ILE A 99 -12.75 10.16 1.62
C ILE A 99 -11.49 11.04 1.64
N SER A 100 -11.54 12.20 0.99
CA SER A 100 -10.47 13.21 1.07
C SER A 100 -10.32 13.76 2.50
N HIS A 101 -9.12 14.23 2.85
CA HIS A 101 -8.81 14.80 4.17
C HIS A 101 -9.05 13.83 5.35
N LEU A 102 -8.94 12.53 5.10
CA LEU A 102 -9.08 11.49 6.12
C LEU A 102 -7.72 11.04 6.63
N THR A 103 -7.62 10.87 7.95
CA THR A 103 -6.58 10.05 8.57
C THR A 103 -7.21 8.77 9.12
N LEU A 104 -6.88 7.61 8.56
CA LEU A 104 -7.18 6.31 9.15
C LEU A 104 -6.01 5.90 10.06
N GLN A 105 -6.23 5.88 11.37
CA GLN A 105 -5.23 5.56 12.38
C GLN A 105 -5.54 4.22 13.04
N LEU A 106 -4.62 3.26 12.97
CA LEU A 106 -4.71 1.98 13.67
C LEU A 106 -3.83 1.99 14.91
N ASP A 107 -4.40 1.69 16.07
CA ASP A 107 -3.65 1.55 17.32
C ASP A 107 -2.73 0.32 17.29
N ARG A 108 -1.81 0.23 18.26
CA ARG A 108 -1.09 -1.00 18.55
C ARG A 108 -2.10 -2.12 18.81
N ASP A 109 -1.81 -3.32 18.28
CA ASP A 109 -2.67 -4.51 18.41
C ASP A 109 -4.07 -4.38 17.75
N ALA A 110 -4.32 -3.31 16.98
CA ALA A 110 -5.47 -3.24 16.09
C ALA A 110 -5.21 -4.10 14.84
N VAL A 111 -6.16 -4.96 14.49
CA VAL A 111 -6.09 -5.82 13.30
C VAL A 111 -7.36 -5.64 12.48
N ILE A 112 -7.27 -5.01 11.31
CA ILE A 112 -8.35 -5.04 10.31
C ILE A 112 -8.26 -6.37 9.57
N LEU A 113 -9.34 -7.14 9.58
CA LEU A 113 -9.44 -8.45 8.94
C LEU A 113 -10.33 -8.35 7.70
N GLY A 114 -9.80 -8.71 6.53
CA GLY A 114 -10.56 -8.79 5.29
C GLY A 114 -11.51 -9.98 5.30
N SER A 115 -12.80 -9.75 5.03
CA SER A 115 -13.79 -10.82 4.97
C SER A 115 -13.40 -11.91 3.96
N MET A 116 -13.51 -13.16 4.37
CA MET A 116 -13.31 -14.32 3.51
C MET A 116 -14.51 -14.63 2.59
N ASN A 117 -15.59 -13.85 2.68
CA ASN A 117 -16.75 -13.97 1.80
C ASN A 117 -16.65 -12.97 0.64
N SER A 118 -16.59 -13.45 -0.61
CA SER A 118 -16.45 -12.61 -1.80
C SER A 118 -17.61 -11.61 -1.98
N ALA A 119 -18.81 -11.90 -1.44
CA ALA A 119 -19.96 -11.01 -1.49
C ALA A 119 -19.75 -9.70 -0.70
N ASP A 120 -18.80 -9.67 0.24
CA ASP A 120 -18.46 -8.48 1.02
C ASP A 120 -17.51 -7.53 0.26
N TRP A 121 -17.13 -7.88 -0.97
CA TRP A 121 -16.21 -7.14 -1.83
C TRP A 121 -16.95 -6.79 -3.13
N PRO A 122 -17.54 -5.58 -3.23
CA PRO A 122 -18.35 -5.21 -4.39
C PRO A 122 -17.58 -5.38 -5.71
N VAL A 123 -18.26 -5.82 -6.75
CA VAL A 123 -17.68 -5.91 -8.09
C VAL A 123 -17.75 -4.54 -8.75
N ILE A 124 -16.60 -4.05 -9.22
CA ILE A 124 -16.44 -2.78 -9.93
C ILE A 124 -15.83 -3.02 -11.31
N ASP A 125 -15.91 -2.00 -12.15
CA ASP A 125 -15.30 -2.01 -13.47
C ASP A 125 -13.77 -2.25 -13.38
N PRO A 126 -13.19 -2.89 -14.40
CA PRO A 126 -11.74 -3.04 -14.48
C PRO A 126 -11.06 -1.67 -14.56
N LEU A 127 -9.76 -1.65 -14.24
CA LEU A 127 -8.98 -0.43 -14.34
C LEU A 127 -8.95 0.08 -15.79
N PRO A 128 -9.16 1.40 -16.04
CA PRO A 128 -9.20 1.95 -17.39
C PRO A 128 -7.98 1.61 -18.25
N SER A 129 -6.77 1.56 -17.67
CA SER A 129 -5.53 1.17 -18.36
C SER A 129 -5.52 -0.28 -18.85
N TYR A 130 -6.20 -1.18 -18.14
CA TYR A 130 -6.15 -2.61 -18.44
C TYR A 130 -7.22 -3.03 -19.44
N GLY A 131 -8.32 -2.28 -19.54
CA GLY A 131 -9.43 -2.54 -20.48
C GLY A 131 -10.22 -3.83 -20.21
N ARG A 132 -9.79 -4.64 -19.23
CA ARG A 132 -10.43 -5.88 -18.74
C ARG A 132 -9.90 -6.22 -17.35
N GLY A 133 -10.55 -7.17 -16.66
CA GLY A 133 -9.99 -7.73 -15.43
C GLY A 133 -8.61 -8.34 -15.65
N ARG A 134 -7.75 -8.23 -14.62
CA ARG A 134 -6.34 -8.61 -14.73
C ARG A 134 -6.17 -10.12 -14.91
N GLU A 135 -7.02 -10.88 -14.23
CA GLU A 135 -6.98 -12.35 -14.19
C GLU A 135 -8.10 -12.96 -15.04
N LEU A 136 -9.28 -12.33 -15.03
CA LEU A 136 -10.47 -12.81 -15.71
C LEU A 136 -11.10 -11.71 -16.57
N PRO A 137 -11.78 -12.06 -17.68
CA PRO A 137 -12.59 -11.09 -18.40
C PRO A 137 -13.73 -10.55 -17.51
N GLY A 138 -14.12 -9.29 -17.70
CA GLY A 138 -15.19 -8.65 -16.92
C GLY A 138 -14.68 -7.77 -15.78
N GLY A 139 -15.49 -7.67 -14.73
CA GLY A 139 -15.23 -6.84 -13.55
C GLY A 139 -14.17 -7.42 -12.61
N ARG A 140 -13.94 -6.70 -11.51
CA ARG A 140 -13.02 -7.08 -10.43
C ARG A 140 -13.65 -6.80 -9.07
N HIS A 141 -13.24 -7.53 -8.04
CA HIS A 141 -13.59 -7.17 -6.68
C HIS A 141 -12.87 -5.88 -6.26
N ARG A 142 -13.60 -4.96 -5.62
CA ARG A 142 -13.05 -3.73 -5.05
C ARG A 142 -12.17 -4.04 -3.87
N SER A 143 -11.04 -3.36 -3.75
CA SER A 143 -10.04 -3.54 -2.69
C SER A 143 -10.59 -3.34 -1.28
N LEU A 144 -9.93 -3.91 -0.26
CA LEU A 144 -10.42 -3.87 1.14
C LEU A 144 -10.54 -2.43 1.63
N ILE A 145 -9.46 -1.69 1.44
CA ILE A 145 -9.39 -0.25 1.64
C ILE A 145 -9.26 0.38 0.26
N TYR A 146 -10.34 1.02 -0.19
CA TYR A 146 -10.43 1.60 -1.52
C TYR A 146 -10.58 3.12 -1.46
N GLY A 147 -10.12 3.82 -2.49
CA GLY A 147 -10.40 5.24 -2.66
C GLY A 147 -10.15 5.70 -4.08
N CYS A 148 -10.99 6.60 -4.59
CA CYS A 148 -10.83 7.17 -5.93
C CYS A 148 -11.04 8.69 -5.90
N ASN A 149 -10.23 9.42 -6.67
CA ASN A 149 -10.28 10.89 -6.76
C ASN A 149 -10.07 11.60 -5.40
N LEU A 150 -9.23 11.03 -4.53
CA LEU A 150 -9.01 11.55 -3.18
C LEU A 150 -7.86 12.56 -3.14
N THR A 151 -7.93 13.43 -2.15
CA THR A 151 -6.85 14.37 -1.84
C THR A 151 -6.54 14.34 -0.35
N ASP A 152 -5.26 14.34 0.00
CA ASP A 152 -4.80 14.44 1.40
C ASP A 152 -5.35 13.29 2.28
N VAL A 153 -4.89 12.08 2.00
CA VAL A 153 -5.28 10.85 2.71
C VAL A 153 -4.08 10.27 3.44
N ILE A 154 -4.27 9.94 4.71
CA ILE A 154 -3.24 9.33 5.56
C ILE A 154 -3.76 8.00 6.09
N ILE A 155 -3.00 6.92 5.89
CA ILE A 155 -3.27 5.59 6.46
C ILE A 155 -2.07 5.24 7.33
N THR A 156 -2.23 5.32 8.65
CA THR A 156 -1.10 5.13 9.56
C THR A 156 -1.50 4.50 10.88
N GLY A 157 -0.55 4.32 11.80
CA GLY A 157 -0.79 3.58 13.03
C GLY A 157 0.41 3.48 13.94
N ASP A 158 0.21 2.80 15.06
CA ASP A 158 1.26 2.39 16.00
C ASP A 158 1.68 0.94 15.73
N ASN A 159 1.98 0.65 14.46
CA ASN A 159 2.19 -0.69 13.93
C ASN A 159 0.96 -1.62 14.01
N GLY A 160 -0.23 -1.06 13.83
CA GLY A 160 -1.45 -1.83 13.60
C GLY A 160 -1.37 -2.67 12.31
N THR A 161 -2.22 -3.69 12.22
CA THR A 161 -2.18 -4.69 11.15
C THR A 161 -3.41 -4.61 10.24
N ILE A 162 -3.19 -4.75 8.94
CA ILE A 162 -4.23 -4.95 7.92
C ILE A 162 -3.98 -6.33 7.31
N ASP A 163 -4.81 -7.32 7.65
CA ASP A 163 -4.70 -8.69 7.17
C ASP A 163 -5.83 -8.97 6.17
N GLY A 164 -5.47 -9.26 4.93
CA GLY A 164 -6.42 -9.53 3.85
C GLY A 164 -7.10 -10.90 3.91
N GLN A 165 -6.66 -11.79 4.80
CA GLN A 165 -7.09 -13.19 4.88
C GLN A 165 -7.08 -13.90 3.51
N GLY A 166 -6.06 -13.61 2.70
CA GLY A 166 -5.97 -13.93 1.27
C GLY A 166 -6.08 -15.41 0.89
N SER A 167 -5.89 -16.34 1.84
CA SER A 167 -5.87 -17.79 1.58
C SER A 167 -7.08 -18.31 0.78
N VAL A 168 -8.28 -17.83 1.06
CA VAL A 168 -9.49 -18.22 0.32
C VAL A 168 -9.43 -17.77 -1.14
N TRP A 169 -8.92 -16.58 -1.39
CA TRP A 169 -8.75 -16.02 -2.73
C TRP A 169 -7.68 -16.76 -3.53
N TRP A 170 -6.58 -17.13 -2.89
CA TRP A 170 -5.52 -17.91 -3.52
C TRP A 170 -6.00 -19.31 -3.89
N ASN A 171 -6.78 -19.95 -3.02
CA ASN A 171 -7.41 -21.24 -3.31
C ASN A 171 -8.37 -21.15 -4.49
N TRP A 172 -9.22 -20.12 -4.57
CA TRP A 172 -10.09 -19.93 -5.73
C TRP A 172 -9.31 -19.65 -7.02
N PHE A 173 -8.22 -18.89 -6.95
CA PHE A 173 -7.36 -18.64 -8.09
C PHE A 173 -6.70 -19.92 -8.62
N GLN A 174 -6.07 -20.70 -7.74
CA GLN A 174 -5.37 -21.93 -8.10
C GLN A 174 -6.32 -23.02 -8.62
N ASN A 175 -7.55 -23.06 -8.10
CA ASN A 175 -8.58 -24.00 -8.54
C ASN A 175 -9.42 -23.49 -9.72
N GLU A 176 -9.11 -22.31 -10.26
CA GLU A 176 -9.82 -21.69 -11.38
C GLU A 176 -11.34 -21.49 -11.10
N THR A 177 -11.71 -21.21 -9.85
CA THR A 177 -13.12 -21.02 -9.41
C THR A 177 -13.46 -19.58 -9.07
N LEU A 178 -12.65 -18.61 -9.52
CA LEU A 178 -12.96 -17.19 -9.36
C LEU A 178 -14.05 -16.78 -10.36
N ASP A 179 -15.02 -16.00 -9.89
CA ASP A 179 -16.01 -15.35 -10.77
C ASP A 179 -15.48 -14.04 -11.36
N PHE A 180 -14.64 -13.32 -10.60
CA PHE A 180 -14.06 -12.03 -10.96
C PHE A 180 -12.59 -11.93 -10.53
N THR A 181 -11.86 -10.95 -11.07
CA THR A 181 -10.48 -10.67 -10.64
C THR A 181 -10.42 -10.37 -9.14
N ARG A 182 -9.43 -10.92 -8.44
CA ARG A 182 -9.22 -10.79 -6.99
C ARG A 182 -9.05 -9.31 -6.57
N PRO A 183 -9.46 -8.94 -5.34
CA PRO A 183 -9.26 -7.59 -4.83
C PRO A 183 -7.80 -7.35 -4.40
N HIS A 184 -7.38 -6.09 -4.39
CA HIS A 184 -6.14 -5.68 -3.72
C HIS A 184 -6.41 -5.47 -2.22
N LEU A 185 -5.35 -5.38 -1.41
CA LEU A 185 -5.51 -5.01 0.00
C LEU A 185 -5.81 -3.52 0.15
N VAL A 186 -4.95 -2.66 -0.39
CA VAL A 186 -5.14 -1.20 -0.43
C VAL A 186 -5.01 -0.70 -1.85
N GLU A 187 -6.01 0.01 -2.35
CA GLU A 187 -5.97 0.63 -3.68
C GLU A 187 -6.48 2.06 -3.63
N LEU A 188 -5.65 2.97 -4.14
CA LEU A 188 -5.99 4.37 -4.29
C LEU A 188 -5.84 4.77 -5.75
N MET A 189 -6.91 5.31 -6.32
CA MET A 189 -7.02 5.66 -7.72
C MET A 189 -7.09 7.17 -7.90
N ASN A 190 -6.37 7.72 -8.88
CA ASN A 190 -6.44 9.14 -9.27
C ASN A 190 -6.37 10.11 -8.07
N SER A 191 -5.52 9.79 -7.09
CA SER A 191 -5.48 10.50 -5.81
C SER A 191 -4.18 11.27 -5.61
N THR A 192 -4.23 12.39 -4.88
CA THR A 192 -3.07 13.27 -4.66
C THR A 192 -2.78 13.45 -3.17
N ARG A 193 -1.50 13.50 -2.78
CA ARG A 193 -1.04 13.61 -1.38
C ARG A 193 -1.56 12.44 -0.54
N VAL A 194 -0.97 11.27 -0.77
CA VAL A 194 -1.26 10.05 -0.02
C VAL A 194 -0.07 9.70 0.84
N ALA A 195 -0.29 9.40 2.12
CA ALA A 195 0.73 8.87 3.00
C ALA A 195 0.27 7.54 3.61
N ILE A 196 1.09 6.50 3.49
CA ILE A 196 0.89 5.20 4.14
C ILE A 196 2.12 4.91 4.99
N SER A 197 1.97 4.75 6.31
CA SER A 197 3.13 4.54 7.18
C SER A 197 2.85 3.82 8.49
N ASN A 198 3.88 3.21 9.07
CA ASN A 198 3.86 2.63 10.43
C ASN A 198 2.78 1.54 10.60
N LEU A 199 2.69 0.63 9.63
CA LEU A 199 1.67 -0.43 9.57
C LEU A 199 2.27 -1.76 9.11
N THR A 200 1.62 -2.84 9.51
CA THR A 200 1.87 -4.19 9.00
C THR A 200 0.74 -4.61 8.07
N PHE A 201 1.08 -5.17 6.91
CA PHE A 201 0.15 -5.71 5.92
C PHE A 201 0.38 -7.21 5.79
N LEU A 202 -0.67 -8.00 5.97
CA LEU A 202 -0.61 -9.46 5.93
C LEU A 202 -1.53 -10.03 4.85
N ASN A 203 -1.11 -11.12 4.25
CA ASN A 203 -1.95 -12.04 3.47
C ASN A 203 -2.89 -11.34 2.47
N SER A 204 -2.34 -10.45 1.65
CA SER A 204 -3.13 -9.76 0.62
C SER A 204 -3.78 -10.77 -0.35
N PRO A 205 -5.05 -10.60 -0.76
CA PRO A 205 -5.68 -11.47 -1.75
C PRO A 205 -4.98 -11.46 -3.12
N PHE A 206 -4.42 -10.31 -3.50
CA PHE A 206 -3.64 -10.05 -4.72
C PHE A 206 -2.56 -8.99 -4.39
N TRP A 207 -2.34 -7.96 -5.21
CA TRP A 207 -1.37 -6.90 -4.85
C TRP A 207 -1.73 -6.19 -3.53
N THR A 208 -0.71 -5.84 -2.74
CA THR A 208 -0.88 -5.32 -1.39
C THR A 208 -1.19 -3.82 -1.38
N ILE A 209 -0.28 -2.97 -1.87
CA ILE A 209 -0.48 -1.51 -1.93
C ILE A 209 -0.42 -1.07 -3.39
N HIS A 210 -1.57 -0.67 -3.96
CA HIS A 210 -1.72 -0.33 -5.38
C HIS A 210 -2.19 1.13 -5.58
N PRO A 211 -1.28 2.11 -5.56
CA PRO A 211 -1.58 3.48 -5.99
C PRO A 211 -1.53 3.56 -7.52
N VAL A 212 -2.64 3.90 -8.16
CA VAL A 212 -2.75 4.00 -9.62
C VAL A 212 -3.26 5.38 -10.04
N TYR A 213 -2.58 6.03 -10.99
CA TYR A 213 -2.81 7.42 -11.37
C TYR A 213 -2.64 8.44 -10.22
N CYS A 214 -1.96 8.05 -9.14
CA CYS A 214 -1.74 8.91 -7.99
C CYS A 214 -0.56 9.86 -8.17
N ARG A 215 -0.54 10.94 -7.37
CA ARG A 215 0.56 11.92 -7.29
C ARG A 215 0.92 12.19 -5.85
N GLN A 216 2.21 12.39 -5.57
CA GLN A 216 2.70 12.68 -4.21
C GLN A 216 2.29 11.58 -3.23
N VAL A 217 2.70 10.34 -3.52
CA VAL A 217 2.46 9.18 -2.65
C VAL A 217 3.74 8.90 -1.86
N ILE A 218 3.60 8.75 -0.55
CA ILE A 218 4.66 8.31 0.35
C ILE A 218 4.22 7.00 0.99
N VAL A 219 5.07 5.99 0.89
CA VAL A 219 4.93 4.74 1.65
C VAL A 219 6.22 4.54 2.42
N GLN A 220 6.13 4.49 3.75
CA GLN A 220 7.33 4.43 4.61
C GLN A 220 7.10 3.64 5.90
N ASN A 221 8.12 2.95 6.39
CA ASN A 221 8.05 2.17 7.64
C ASN A 221 6.84 1.21 7.67
N VAL A 222 6.72 0.39 6.64
CA VAL A 222 5.67 -0.63 6.54
C VAL A 222 6.29 -2.01 6.49
N THR A 223 5.62 -2.98 7.10
CA THR A 223 5.95 -4.41 7.00
C THR A 223 4.93 -5.09 6.10
N ILE A 224 5.35 -5.88 5.12
CA ILE A 224 4.44 -6.61 4.21
C ILE A 224 4.84 -8.08 4.23
N ILE A 225 3.92 -8.96 4.60
CA ILE A 225 4.18 -10.40 4.76
C ILE A 225 3.06 -11.20 4.12
N ALA A 226 3.43 -12.20 3.33
CA ALA A 226 2.54 -13.25 2.84
C ALA A 226 3.34 -14.57 2.72
N PRO A 227 2.67 -15.74 2.74
CA PRO A 227 3.31 -17.03 2.48
C PRO A 227 4.05 -17.07 1.14
N LEU A 228 5.14 -17.83 1.02
CA LEU A 228 5.94 -17.88 -0.22
C LEU A 228 5.17 -18.44 -1.41
N ASP A 229 4.14 -19.23 -1.16
CA ASP A 229 3.26 -19.85 -2.15
C ASP A 229 2.02 -19.00 -2.47
N SER A 230 1.85 -17.82 -1.86
CA SER A 230 0.73 -16.93 -2.18
C SER A 230 0.89 -16.29 -3.56
N PRO A 231 -0.07 -16.48 -4.48
CA PRO A 231 0.04 -15.98 -5.84
C PRO A 231 -0.18 -14.46 -5.89
N ASN A 232 0.81 -13.74 -6.46
CA ASN A 232 0.73 -12.33 -6.84
C ASN A 232 0.46 -11.36 -5.67
N THR A 233 1.07 -11.62 -4.51
CA THR A 233 1.01 -10.77 -3.32
C THR A 233 2.08 -9.69 -3.31
N ASP A 234 2.25 -9.02 -4.45
CA ASP A 234 3.29 -8.01 -4.65
C ASP A 234 3.15 -6.89 -3.59
N GLY A 235 4.28 -6.38 -3.10
CA GLY A 235 4.30 -5.45 -1.96
C GLY A 235 3.73 -4.07 -2.30
N ILE A 236 4.44 -3.31 -3.13
CA ILE A 236 3.97 -2.01 -3.61
C ILE A 236 4.02 -2.02 -5.14
N ASP A 237 2.86 -1.88 -5.77
CA ASP A 237 2.73 -1.82 -7.23
C ASP A 237 2.22 -0.42 -7.61
N PRO A 238 3.09 0.51 -8.04
CA PRO A 238 2.64 1.77 -8.60
C PRO A 238 2.13 1.53 -10.03
N GLY A 239 0.81 1.48 -10.19
CA GLY A 239 0.16 1.47 -11.49
C GLY A 239 0.45 2.73 -12.31
N GLU A 240 -0.03 2.79 -13.57
CA GLU A 240 0.29 3.87 -14.53
C GLU A 240 0.41 5.25 -13.88
N LEU A 241 1.60 5.83 -14.01
CA LEU A 241 1.93 7.12 -13.44
C LEU A 241 1.29 8.22 -14.28
N SER A 242 0.64 9.16 -13.61
CA SER A 242 0.09 10.35 -14.27
C SER A 242 1.19 11.11 -15.03
N LYS A 243 0.87 11.62 -16.23
CA LYS A 243 1.82 12.12 -17.25
C LYS A 243 2.76 13.25 -16.81
N ASP A 244 2.60 13.85 -15.63
CA ASP A 244 3.35 15.06 -15.25
C ASP A 244 4.37 14.82 -14.12
N GLY A 245 5.31 13.90 -14.34
CA GLY A 245 6.66 13.97 -13.77
C GLY A 245 6.79 14.10 -12.24
N ASN A 246 5.91 13.47 -11.45
CA ASN A 246 5.93 13.63 -9.99
C ASN A 246 6.70 12.53 -9.27
N PHE A 247 7.50 12.96 -8.29
CA PHE A 247 8.38 12.17 -7.45
C PHE A 247 7.61 11.22 -6.53
N PHE A 248 8.07 9.96 -6.47
CA PHE A 248 7.69 9.00 -5.44
C PHE A 248 8.91 8.77 -4.56
N LEU A 249 8.73 8.89 -3.25
CA LEU A 249 9.72 8.44 -2.27
C LEU A 249 9.14 7.20 -1.60
N PHE A 250 9.66 6.04 -1.98
CA PHE A 250 9.43 4.80 -1.25
C PHE A 250 10.60 4.63 -0.28
N LEU A 251 10.33 4.66 1.02
CA LEU A 251 11.31 4.31 2.04
C LEU A 251 10.87 2.99 2.67
N LEU A 252 11.31 1.88 2.07
CA LEU A 252 11.05 0.55 2.59
C LEU A 252 12.15 0.18 3.59
N ILE A 253 11.77 -0.10 4.84
CA ILE A 253 12.63 -0.76 5.83
C ILE A 253 11.88 -2.03 6.20
N VAL A 254 12.37 -3.18 5.73
CA VAL A 254 11.79 -4.49 6.02
C VAL A 254 12.78 -5.24 6.89
N ASN A 255 12.34 -5.66 8.07
CA ASN A 255 13.06 -6.64 8.88
C ASN A 255 12.67 -8.05 8.41
N ASP A 256 13.69 -8.88 8.15
CA ASP A 256 13.64 -10.35 8.05
C ASP A 256 12.79 -11.01 6.95
N ASN A 257 13.04 -10.61 5.70
CA ASN A 257 12.71 -11.31 4.45
C ASN A 257 11.38 -10.93 3.78
N ILE A 258 11.49 -10.06 2.76
CA ILE A 258 10.99 -10.18 1.37
C ILE A 258 10.94 -8.75 0.79
N LEU A 259 11.72 -8.52 -0.28
CA LEU A 259 11.76 -7.27 -1.04
C LEU A 259 11.07 -7.49 -2.39
N VAL A 260 9.96 -6.81 -2.65
CA VAL A 260 9.37 -6.71 -3.99
C VAL A 260 9.23 -5.24 -4.36
N LEU A 261 9.96 -4.83 -5.40
CA LEU A 261 9.92 -3.51 -6.02
C LEU A 261 9.36 -3.66 -7.44
N VAL A 262 8.38 -2.83 -7.82
CA VAL A 262 8.02 -2.59 -9.24
C VAL A 262 8.10 -1.08 -9.52
N ALA A 263 8.79 -0.72 -10.60
CA ALA A 263 9.08 0.66 -11.00
C ALA A 263 8.23 1.10 -12.20
N GLY A 264 7.60 2.28 -12.09
CA GLY A 264 6.93 2.98 -13.19
C GLY A 264 7.90 3.82 -14.04
N THR A 265 7.58 4.01 -15.32
CA THR A 265 8.47 4.59 -16.34
C THR A 265 8.61 6.13 -16.21
N ARG A 266 9.75 6.61 -15.69
CA ARG A 266 10.67 7.57 -16.36
C ARG A 266 11.67 8.23 -15.42
N TYR A 267 11.44 8.28 -14.11
CA TYR A 267 12.45 8.71 -13.12
C TYR A 267 12.10 8.08 -11.76
N SER A 268 12.63 6.88 -11.51
CA SER A 268 12.46 6.18 -10.24
C SER A 268 13.82 6.06 -9.57
N TYR A 269 14.00 6.73 -8.43
CA TYR A 269 15.18 6.50 -7.59
C TYR A 269 14.86 5.32 -6.68
N ILE A 270 15.51 4.19 -6.93
CA ILE A 270 15.52 3.06 -6.01
C ILE A 270 16.66 3.32 -5.02
N VAL A 271 16.33 3.62 -3.76
CA VAL A 271 17.32 3.70 -2.70
C VAL A 271 17.36 2.33 -2.01
N PHE A 272 18.41 1.57 -2.28
CA PHE A 272 18.71 0.36 -1.52
C PHE A 272 19.38 0.77 -0.21
N LEU A 273 18.70 0.57 0.92
CA LEU A 273 19.35 0.59 2.23
C LEU A 273 19.47 -0.86 2.70
N TYR A 274 20.63 -1.46 2.45
CA TYR A 274 21.03 -2.66 3.18
C TYR A 274 21.50 -2.21 4.57
N THR A 275 20.88 -2.72 5.63
CA THR A 275 21.51 -2.80 6.94
C THR A 275 21.89 -4.24 7.18
N SER A 276 23.18 -4.55 7.06
CA SER A 276 23.71 -5.82 7.55
C SER A 276 23.74 -5.76 9.08
N THR A 277 23.11 -6.72 9.73
CA THR A 277 23.55 -7.17 11.06
C THR A 277 24.20 -8.53 10.91
#